data_AF-A0A8H9WEN0-F1
#
_entry.id   AF-A0A8H9WEN0-F1
#
_cell.length_a   1.000
_cell.length_b   1.000
_cell.length_c   1.000
_cell.angle_alpha   90.00
_cell.angle_beta   90.00
_cell.angle_gamma   90.00
#
_symmetry.space_group_name_H-M   'P 1'
#
loop_
_entity.id
_entity.type
_entity.pdbx_description
1 polymer ?
#
loop_
_entity_poly.entity_id
_entity_poly.type
_entity_poly.pdbx_seq_one_letter_code
_entity_poly.pdbx_strand_id
1 'polypeptide(L)'
;MIFNPKTRSYIKGLVLLVMFLFAGLATAAEHSNILLSIDEVKARIEQGNVTLVDSRSLVEFKKGHIKGAVSLPTDETFTKTGRSDLVATITEIRDLMSAAGITSESKIIIYGDKTFLDMSRLFWVLETFGVKDVAIMNGFFGEWVKKITRHKKDCKLS
;
A
#
# COMPACT_ATOMS: atom_id res chain seq x y z
N MET A 1 -22.89 57.71 3.52
CA MET A 1 -21.62 57.21 4.11
C MET A 1 -20.75 56.66 2.98
N ILE A 2 -19.75 57.43 2.56
CA ILE A 2 -18.85 57.08 1.44
C ILE A 2 -17.66 56.34 2.04
N PHE A 3 -17.57 55.03 1.80
CA PHE A 3 -16.44 54.21 2.29
C PHE A 3 -15.13 54.64 1.58
N ASN A 4 -14.09 54.88 2.38
CA ASN A 4 -12.78 55.37 1.94
C ASN A 4 -12.11 54.37 0.97
N PRO A 5 -11.57 54.81 -0.18
CA PRO A 5 -10.94 53.91 -1.16
C PRO A 5 -9.77 53.11 -0.57
N LYS A 6 -9.09 53.63 0.46
CA LYS A 6 -8.01 52.91 1.15
C LYS A 6 -8.53 51.73 1.97
N THR A 7 -9.68 51.87 2.65
CA THR A 7 -10.27 50.76 3.46
C THR A 7 -10.71 49.59 2.58
N ARG A 8 -11.14 49.85 1.35
CA ARG A 8 -11.47 48.80 0.36
C ARG A 8 -10.24 48.01 -0.12
N SER A 9 -9.06 48.63 -0.14
CA SER A 9 -7.80 47.97 -0.49
C SER A 9 -7.30 47.06 0.63
N TYR A 10 -7.35 47.53 1.88
CA TYR A 10 -6.96 46.73 3.05
C TYR A 10 -7.88 45.51 3.26
N ILE A 11 -9.19 45.65 3.03
CA ILE A 11 -10.14 44.52 3.12
C ILE A 11 -9.86 43.46 2.04
N LYS A 12 -9.55 43.87 0.79
CA LYS A 12 -9.18 42.93 -0.28
C LYS A 12 -7.87 42.21 0.01
N GLY A 13 -6.87 42.91 0.53
CA GLY A 13 -5.59 42.32 0.94
C GLY A 13 -5.74 41.34 2.09
N LEU A 14 -6.58 41.66 3.09
CA LEU A 14 -6.86 40.78 4.21
C LEU A 14 -7.63 39.52 3.79
N VAL A 15 -8.60 39.64 2.88
CA VAL A 15 -9.32 38.48 2.33
C VAL A 15 -8.39 37.56 1.52
N LEU A 16 -7.49 38.13 0.70
CA LEU A 16 -6.48 37.36 -0.04
C LEU A 16 -5.48 36.66 0.90
N LEU A 17 -5.07 37.31 1.99
CA LEU A 17 -4.18 36.73 3.01
C LEU A 17 -4.86 35.58 3.76
N VAL A 18 -6.14 35.73 4.11
CA VAL A 18 -6.94 34.68 4.77
C VAL A 18 -7.19 33.49 3.84
N MET A 19 -7.43 33.74 2.55
CA MET A 19 -7.53 32.67 1.54
C MET A 19 -6.20 31.91 1.36
N PHE A 20 -5.06 32.61 1.43
CA PHE A 20 -3.74 31.98 1.40
C PHE A 20 -3.43 31.17 2.67
N LEU A 21 -3.86 31.65 3.84
CA LEU A 21 -3.71 30.95 5.12
C LEU A 21 -4.58 29.67 5.20
N PHE A 22 -5.72 29.63 4.51
CA PHE A 22 -6.57 28.44 4.43
C PHE A 22 -6.12 27.41 3.37
N ALA A 23 -5.42 27.83 2.31
CA ALA A 23 -4.90 26.91 1.30
C ALA A 23 -3.76 26.01 1.82
N GLY A 24 -3.05 26.44 2.88
CA GLY A 24 -1.91 25.71 3.44
C GLY A 24 -2.25 24.66 4.51
N LEU A 25 -3.51 24.58 4.98
CA LEU A 25 -3.90 23.74 6.13
C LEU A 25 -4.81 22.57 5.76
N ALA A 26 -4.78 22.13 4.50
CA ALA A 26 -5.53 20.96 4.03
C ALA A 26 -4.63 19.75 3.73
N THR A 27 -3.54 19.55 4.47
CA THR A 27 -3.07 18.18 4.72
C THR A 27 -3.94 17.62 5.83
N ALA A 28 -5.19 17.29 5.50
CA ALA A 28 -5.92 16.32 6.28
C ALA A 28 -5.03 15.08 6.37
N ALA A 29 -4.76 14.61 7.59
CA ALA A 29 -4.15 13.31 7.77
C ALA A 29 -5.02 12.30 7.03
N GLU A 30 -4.60 11.87 5.84
CA GLU A 30 -5.23 10.75 5.16
C GLU A 30 -5.12 9.59 6.14
N HIS A 31 -6.26 9.09 6.58
CA HIS A 31 -6.27 7.84 7.32
C HIS A 31 -5.79 6.78 6.33
N SER A 32 -4.55 6.31 6.49
CA SER A 32 -3.96 5.33 5.60
C SER A 32 -4.84 4.08 5.64
N ASN A 33 -5.62 3.86 4.60
CA ASN A 33 -6.49 2.70 4.55
C ASN A 33 -5.61 1.45 4.38
N ILE A 34 -5.48 0.70 5.47
CA ILE A 34 -4.68 -0.53 5.52
C ILE A 34 -5.29 -1.61 4.61
N LEU A 35 -6.60 -1.59 4.36
CA LEU A 35 -7.29 -2.56 3.49
C LEU A 35 -7.74 -1.90 2.19
N LEU A 36 -7.04 -2.19 1.10
CA LEU A 36 -7.30 -1.62 -0.22
C LEU A 36 -8.10 -2.58 -1.09
N SER A 37 -9.23 -2.15 -1.63
CA SER A 37 -9.96 -2.91 -2.64
C SER A 37 -9.10 -3.21 -3.88
N ILE A 38 -9.46 -4.25 -4.63
CA ILE A 38 -8.77 -4.61 -5.88
C ILE A 38 -8.68 -3.41 -6.86
N ASP A 39 -9.68 -2.54 -6.89
CA ASP A 39 -9.66 -1.38 -7.82
C ASP A 39 -8.71 -0.28 -7.33
N GLU A 40 -8.64 -0.03 -6.02
CA GLU A 40 -7.64 0.88 -5.44
C GLU A 40 -6.22 0.36 -5.65
N VAL A 41 -6.00 -0.95 -5.49
CA VAL A 41 -4.70 -1.58 -5.78
C VAL A 41 -4.30 -1.39 -7.25
N LYS A 42 -5.23 -1.60 -8.19
CA LYS A 42 -4.98 -1.33 -9.62
C LYS A 42 -4.59 0.12 -9.87
N ALA A 43 -5.35 1.07 -9.34
CA ALA A 43 -5.07 2.49 -9.51
C ALA A 43 -3.68 2.86 -8.97
N ARG A 44 -3.26 2.30 -7.81
CA ARG A 44 -1.92 2.51 -7.25
C ARG A 44 -0.81 1.88 -8.10
N ILE A 45 -1.05 0.71 -8.68
CA ILE A 45 -0.10 0.10 -9.63
C ILE A 45 0.09 0.98 -10.86
N GLU A 46 -0.98 1.56 -11.40
CA GLU A 46 -0.93 2.46 -12.56
C GLU A 46 -0.17 3.76 -12.27
N GLN A 47 -0.17 4.21 -11.02
CA GLN A 47 0.64 5.35 -10.57
C GLN A 47 2.15 5.01 -10.44
N GLY A 48 2.51 3.73 -10.45
CA GLY A 48 3.90 3.26 -10.48
C GLY A 48 4.70 3.47 -9.18
N ASN A 49 4.04 3.79 -8.07
CA ASN A 49 4.69 4.13 -6.81
C ASN A 49 4.51 3.10 -5.69
N VAL A 50 4.12 1.86 -6.02
CA VAL A 50 3.90 0.78 -5.06
C VAL A 50 4.63 -0.50 -5.47
N THR A 51 5.09 -1.24 -4.47
CA THR A 51 5.62 -2.60 -4.63
C THR A 51 4.56 -3.59 -4.15
N LEU A 52 4.13 -4.46 -5.05
CA LEU A 52 3.25 -5.57 -4.70
C LEU A 52 4.07 -6.70 -4.09
N VAL A 53 3.59 -7.23 -2.97
CA VAL A 53 4.25 -8.33 -2.27
C VAL A 53 3.28 -9.52 -2.19
N ASP A 54 3.70 -10.63 -2.77
CA ASP A 54 2.96 -11.90 -2.73
C ASP A 54 3.39 -12.71 -1.49
N SER A 55 2.46 -12.89 -0.56
CA SER A 55 2.69 -13.58 0.71
C SER A 55 2.61 -15.11 0.59
N ARG A 56 2.24 -15.64 -0.58
CA ARG A 56 2.07 -17.08 -0.82
C ARG A 56 3.43 -17.78 -0.94
N SER A 57 3.40 -19.10 -0.88
CA SER A 57 4.60 -19.92 -1.16
C SER A 57 5.24 -19.57 -2.50
N LEU A 58 6.57 -19.72 -2.59
CA LEU A 58 7.32 -19.49 -3.83
C LEU A 58 6.82 -20.35 -5.00
N VAL A 59 6.29 -21.55 -4.70
CA VAL A 59 5.70 -22.45 -5.70
C VAL A 59 4.45 -21.83 -6.32
N GLU A 60 3.54 -21.29 -5.51
CA GLU A 60 2.33 -20.62 -6.00
C GLU A 60 2.66 -19.31 -6.74
N PHE A 61 3.63 -18.54 -6.24
CA PHE A 61 4.14 -17.36 -6.94
C PHE A 61 4.64 -17.71 -8.35
N LYS A 62 5.45 -18.78 -8.48
CA LYS A 62 5.99 -19.23 -9.78
C LYS A 62 4.93 -19.75 -10.74
N LYS A 63 3.84 -20.34 -10.25
CA LYS A 63 2.69 -20.76 -11.09
C LYS A 63 1.96 -19.57 -11.71
N GLY A 64 1.95 -18.43 -11.01
CA GLY A 64 1.38 -17.19 -11.49
C GLY A 64 1.20 -16.18 -10.36
N HIS A 65 1.51 -14.92 -10.65
CA HIS A 65 1.46 -13.81 -9.71
C HIS A 65 1.04 -12.53 -10.44
N ILE A 66 0.74 -11.48 -9.68
CA ILE A 66 0.45 -10.16 -10.25
C ILE A 66 1.74 -9.61 -10.87
N LYS A 67 1.68 -9.15 -12.13
CA LYS A 67 2.86 -8.64 -12.84
C LYS A 67 3.56 -7.54 -12.05
N GLY A 68 4.87 -7.69 -11.84
CA GLY A 68 5.69 -6.74 -11.08
C GLY A 68 5.70 -6.98 -9.56
N ALA A 69 4.98 -7.98 -9.07
CA ALA A 69 5.05 -8.37 -7.66
C ALA A 69 6.39 -9.05 -7.31
N VAL A 70 6.82 -8.87 -6.07
CA VAL A 70 7.92 -9.59 -5.44
C VAL A 70 7.36 -10.72 -4.58
N SER A 71 8.06 -11.85 -4.52
CA SER A 71 7.70 -12.97 -3.65
C SER A 71 8.30 -12.77 -2.27
N LEU A 72 7.47 -12.80 -1.23
CA LEU A 72 7.89 -12.80 0.16
C LEU A 72 6.96 -13.72 0.97
N PRO A 73 7.18 -15.05 0.88
CA PRO A 73 6.29 -16.00 1.55
C PRO A 73 6.26 -15.75 3.05
N THR A 74 5.08 -15.71 3.67
CA THR A 74 4.94 -15.46 5.11
C THR A 74 5.71 -16.49 5.94
N ASP A 75 5.79 -17.74 5.47
CA ASP A 75 6.55 -18.83 6.11
C ASP A 75 8.05 -18.55 6.27
N GLU A 76 8.61 -17.63 5.47
CA GLU A 76 10.00 -17.19 5.60
C GLU A 76 10.20 -16.18 6.74
N THR A 77 9.13 -15.65 7.32
CA THR A 77 9.20 -14.72 8.46
C THR A 77 9.26 -15.43 9.82
N PHE A 78 9.08 -16.75 9.85
CA PHE A 78 9.17 -17.53 11.08
C PHE A 78 10.60 -18.01 11.32
N THR A 79 10.97 -18.12 12.59
CA THR A 79 12.24 -18.73 12.98
C THR A 79 12.33 -20.16 12.46
N LYS A 80 13.51 -20.55 11.96
CA LYS A 80 13.79 -21.93 11.56
C LYS A 80 14.26 -22.81 12.74
N THR A 81 14.47 -22.21 13.91
CA THR A 81 14.94 -22.89 15.12
C THR A 81 14.08 -22.53 16.34
N GLY A 82 13.95 -23.45 17.30
CA GLY A 82 13.12 -23.23 18.49
C GLY A 82 11.63 -23.40 18.20
N ARG A 83 10.80 -22.51 18.76
CA ARG A 83 9.32 -22.58 18.64
C ARG A 83 8.89 -21.95 17.31
N SER A 84 8.22 -22.74 16.45
CA SER A 84 7.98 -22.41 15.04
C SER A 84 7.00 -21.26 14.77
N ASP A 85 6.30 -20.76 15.78
CA ASP A 85 5.38 -19.62 15.71
C ASP A 85 6.09 -18.26 15.92
N LEU A 86 7.33 -18.28 16.42
CA LEU A 86 8.13 -17.08 16.65
C LEU A 86 8.60 -16.46 15.34
N VAL A 87 8.75 -15.14 15.35
CA VAL A 87 9.37 -14.41 14.25
C VAL A 87 10.86 -14.76 14.15
N ALA A 88 11.39 -14.77 12.95
CA ALA A 88 12.82 -14.93 12.71
C ALA A 88 13.62 -13.77 13.34
N THR A 89 14.93 -13.94 13.45
CA THR A 89 15.81 -12.94 14.07
C THR A 89 15.83 -11.64 13.25
N ILE A 90 16.29 -10.56 13.88
CA ILE A 90 16.36 -9.25 13.21
C ILE A 90 17.23 -9.31 11.95
N THR A 91 18.35 -10.03 12.01
CA THR A 91 19.24 -10.20 10.85
C THR A 91 18.55 -10.94 9.72
N GLU A 92 17.89 -12.06 10.02
CA GLU A 92 17.18 -12.86 9.01
C GLU A 92 16.05 -12.08 8.32
N ILE A 93 15.24 -11.33 9.08
CA ILE A 93 14.18 -10.51 8.49
C ILE A 93 14.76 -9.37 7.63
N ARG A 94 15.84 -8.73 8.08
CA ARG A 94 16.51 -7.69 7.29
C ARG A 94 17.09 -8.23 5.98
N ASP A 95 17.71 -9.41 6.02
CA ASP A 95 18.25 -10.06 4.83
C ASP A 95 17.13 -10.46 3.86
N LEU A 96 16.01 -10.97 4.39
CA LEU A 96 14.82 -11.30 3.63
C LEU A 96 14.23 -10.05 2.93
N MET A 97 14.07 -8.94 3.66
CA MET A 97 13.61 -7.67 3.11
C MET A 97 14.57 -7.13 2.06
N SER A 98 15.88 -7.18 2.31
CA SER A 98 16.91 -6.71 1.38
C SER A 98 16.91 -7.51 0.08
N ALA A 99 16.79 -8.84 0.16
CA ALA A 99 16.68 -9.72 -1.01
C ALA A 99 15.41 -9.45 -1.84
N ALA A 100 14.33 -9.02 -1.17
CA ALA A 100 13.09 -8.59 -1.80
C ALA A 100 13.13 -7.14 -2.32
N GLY A 101 14.22 -6.39 -2.10
CA GLY A 101 14.33 -4.98 -2.48
C GLY A 101 13.44 -4.04 -1.64
N ILE A 102 13.05 -4.47 -0.45
CA ILE A 102 12.18 -3.72 0.47
C ILE A 102 13.04 -2.90 1.44
N THR A 103 12.68 -1.64 1.58
CA THR A 103 13.29 -0.65 2.47
C THR A 103 12.24 -0.07 3.41
N SER A 104 12.64 0.69 4.44
CA SER A 104 11.70 1.37 5.34
C SER A 104 10.80 2.40 4.63
N GLU A 105 11.24 2.89 3.48
CA GLU A 105 10.57 3.88 2.63
C GLU A 105 9.70 3.23 1.54
N SER A 106 9.76 1.91 1.39
CA SER A 106 8.96 1.19 0.41
C SER A 106 7.47 1.33 0.72
N LYS A 107 6.67 1.56 -0.33
CA LYS A 107 5.21 1.51 -0.27
C LYS A 107 4.74 0.13 -0.69
N ILE A 108 4.23 -0.65 0.25
CA ILE A 108 3.96 -2.06 0.09
C ILE A 108 2.46 -2.32 0.04
N ILE A 109 2.03 -3.14 -0.92
CA ILE A 109 0.69 -3.74 -0.93
C ILE A 109 0.86 -5.26 -0.90
N ILE A 110 0.46 -5.87 0.20
CA ILE A 110 0.50 -7.32 0.40
C ILE A 110 -0.75 -7.95 -0.21
N TYR A 111 -0.58 -9.06 -0.91
CA TYR A 111 -1.69 -9.92 -1.29
C TYR A 111 -1.31 -11.39 -1.12
N GLY A 112 -2.32 -12.24 -1.05
CA GLY A 112 -2.14 -13.67 -0.84
C GLY A 112 -3.34 -14.50 -1.29
N ASP A 113 -3.48 -15.70 -0.74
CA ASP A 113 -4.59 -16.62 -0.99
C ASP A 113 -5.29 -17.06 0.30
N LYS A 114 -6.53 -17.54 0.14
CA LYS A 114 -7.35 -18.32 1.10
C LYS A 114 -7.71 -17.65 2.43
N THR A 115 -6.77 -17.05 3.14
CA THR A 115 -7.01 -16.44 4.46
C THR A 115 -6.23 -15.13 4.62
N PHE A 116 -6.75 -14.23 5.47
CA PHE A 116 -6.03 -13.03 5.85
C PHE A 116 -4.92 -13.29 6.87
N LEU A 117 -4.81 -14.50 7.44
CA LEU A 117 -3.84 -14.77 8.49
C LEU A 117 -2.40 -14.54 8.03
N ASP A 118 -2.04 -15.09 6.87
CA ASP A 118 -0.67 -14.99 6.35
C ASP A 118 -0.34 -13.57 5.88
N MET A 119 -1.31 -12.89 5.26
CA MET A 119 -1.18 -11.49 4.84
C MET A 119 -1.01 -10.57 6.04
N SER A 120 -1.83 -10.75 7.09
CA SER A 120 -1.77 -9.96 8.32
C SER A 120 -0.51 -10.24 9.13
N ARG A 121 -0.02 -11.49 9.16
CA ARG A 121 1.26 -11.83 9.79
C ARG A 121 2.41 -11.12 9.09
N LEU A 122 2.45 -11.17 7.75
CA LEU A 122 3.50 -10.49 6.99
C LEU A 122 3.40 -8.96 7.15
N PHE A 123 2.20 -8.40 7.14
CA PHE A 123 1.94 -6.99 7.45
C PHE A 123 2.56 -6.59 8.80
N TRP A 124 2.22 -7.33 9.86
CA TRP A 124 2.75 -7.07 11.20
C TRP A 124 4.27 -7.16 11.26
N VAL A 125 4.88 -8.14 10.58
CA VAL A 125 6.35 -8.24 10.48
C VAL A 125 6.92 -6.99 9.80
N LEU A 126 6.43 -6.61 8.62
CA LEU A 126 6.98 -5.46 7.89
C LEU A 126 6.86 -4.15 8.69
N GLU A 127 5.73 -3.91 9.36
CA GLU A 127 5.57 -2.75 10.24
C GLU A 127 6.54 -2.79 11.43
N THR A 128 6.64 -3.94 12.11
CA THR A 128 7.53 -4.14 13.26
C THR A 128 9.00 -3.88 12.88
N PHE A 129 9.38 -4.21 11.64
CA PHE A 129 10.71 -4.02 11.10
C PHE A 129 10.92 -2.68 10.37
N GLY A 130 9.96 -1.74 10.50
CA GLY A 130 10.15 -0.33 10.18
C GLY A 130 9.68 0.12 8.81
N VAL A 131 8.93 -0.72 8.07
CA VAL A 131 8.24 -0.29 6.84
C VAL A 131 7.01 0.52 7.23
N LYS A 132 6.93 1.76 6.75
CA LYS A 132 5.93 2.74 7.23
C LYS A 132 4.62 2.77 6.44
N ASP A 133 4.67 2.37 5.17
CA ASP A 133 3.52 2.43 4.26
C ASP A 133 3.24 1.01 3.75
N VAL A 134 2.48 0.27 4.55
CA VAL A 134 2.07 -1.10 4.24
C VAL A 134 0.55 -1.15 4.21
N ALA A 135 0.00 -1.78 3.18
CA ALA A 135 -1.40 -2.10 3.07
C ALA A 135 -1.59 -3.55 2.63
N ILE A 136 -2.79 -4.07 2.82
CA ILE A 136 -3.23 -5.41 2.42
C ILE A 136 -4.32 -5.24 1.36
N MET A 137 -4.25 -6.00 0.28
CA MET A 137 -5.32 -6.09 -0.70
C MET A 137 -6.53 -6.79 -0.07
N ASN A 138 -7.67 -6.10 -0.02
CA ASN A 138 -8.96 -6.63 0.35
C ASN A 138 -9.50 -7.50 -0.80
N GLY A 139 -9.08 -8.75 -0.76
CA GLY A 139 -9.41 -9.79 -1.73
C GLY A 139 -8.22 -10.69 -1.98
N PHE A 140 -8.47 -11.87 -2.53
CA PHE A 140 -7.43 -12.86 -2.76
C PHE A 140 -6.91 -12.84 -4.20
N PHE A 141 -5.73 -13.41 -4.44
CA PHE A 141 -5.15 -13.54 -5.78
C PHE A 141 -6.13 -14.18 -6.79
N GLY A 142 -6.92 -15.18 -6.36
CA GLY A 142 -7.93 -15.79 -7.21
C GLY A 142 -9.03 -14.82 -7.67
N GLU A 143 -9.41 -13.86 -6.83
CA GLU A 143 -10.41 -12.83 -7.16
C GLU A 143 -9.83 -11.77 -8.10
N TRP A 144 -8.57 -11.39 -7.88
CA TRP A 144 -7.80 -10.54 -8.79
C TRP A 144 -7.80 -11.11 -10.22
N VAL A 145 -7.44 -12.40 -10.36
CA VAL A 145 -7.41 -13.10 -11.65
C VAL A 145 -8.80 -13.13 -12.29
N LYS A 146 -9.85 -13.48 -11.53
CA LYS A 146 -11.24 -13.48 -12.03
C LYS A 146 -11.65 -12.11 -12.54
N LYS A 147 -11.38 -11.05 -11.78
CA LYS A 147 -11.80 -9.68 -12.10
C LYS A 147 -11.11 -9.15 -13.37
N ILE A 148 -9.81 -9.40 -13.53
CA ILE A 148 -9.07 -9.00 -14.74
C ILE A 148 -9.49 -9.81 -15.96
N THR A 149 -9.76 -11.10 -15.77
CA THR A 149 -10.24 -11.95 -16.86
C THR A 149 -11.61 -11.50 -17.36
N ARG A 150 -12.51 -11.10 -16.45
CA ARG A 150 -13.82 -10.52 -16.82
C ARG A 150 -13.66 -9.22 -17.61
N HIS A 151 -12.85 -8.29 -17.11
CA HIS A 151 -12.62 -7.00 -17.77
C HIS A 151 -12.05 -7.15 -19.20
N LYS A 152 -11.13 -8.12 -19.42
CA LYS A 152 -10.62 -8.43 -20.76
C LYS A 152 -11.66 -9.00 -21.72
N LYS A 153 -12.67 -9.72 -21.22
CA LYS A 153 -13.79 -10.22 -22.04
C LYS A 153 -14.71 -9.08 -22.43
N ASP A 154 -15.04 -8.20 -21.48
CA ASP A 154 -15.94 -7.06 -21.69
C ASP A 154 -15.37 -6.06 -22.72
N CYS A 155 -14.06 -5.77 -22.67
CA CYS A 155 -13.39 -4.87 -23.62
C CYS A 155 -13.25 -5.44 -25.05
N LYS A 156 -13.42 -6.76 -25.25
CA LYS A 156 -13.44 -7.38 -26.58
C LYS A 156 -14.83 -7.42 -27.22
N LEU A 157 -15.87 -7.03 -26.48
CA LEU A 157 -17.27 -7.05 -26.90
C LEU A 157 -17.81 -5.64 -27.25
N SER A 158 -16.94 -4.63 -27.30
CA SER A 158 -17.24 -3.25 -27.73
C SER A 158 -16.66 -2.93 -29.09
#